data_AF-A0A1X7UND0-F1
#
_entry.id   AF-A0A1X7UND0-F1
#
_cell.length_a   1.000
_cell.length_b   1.000
_cell.length_c   1.000
_cell.angle_alpha   90.00
_cell.angle_beta   90.00
_cell.angle_gamma   90.00
#
_symmetry.space_group_name_H-M   'P 1'
#
loop_
_entity.id
_entity.type
_entity.pdbx_description
1 polymer ?
#
loop_
_entity_poly.entity_id
_entity_poly.type
_entity_poly.pdbx_seq_one_letter_code
_entity_poly.pdbx_strand_id
1 'polypeptide(L)'
;MLRCNIYVTGGLVNGAIGTVIVLMLHIISIKFDHIDVPCDIEWVTSRFMLSKNLYTHRKQFPFILSYAITIHNCQGLSLETAIIYLSTDVFGDVSNPCTNENNRL
;
A
#
# COMPACT_ATOMS: atom_id res chain seq x y z
N MET A 1 -1.22 2.79 6.24
CA MET A 1 -1.00 1.32 6.22
C MET A 1 0.45 0.97 6.53
N LEU A 2 0.68 -0.06 7.35
CA LEU A 2 1.99 -0.60 7.72
C LEU A 2 2.59 -1.45 6.59
N ARG A 3 3.91 -1.40 6.38
CA ARG A 3 4.62 -2.07 5.26
C ARG A 3 5.56 -3.19 5.67
N CYS A 4 5.66 -3.51 6.96
CA CYS A 4 6.42 -4.63 7.45
C CYS A 4 5.78 -5.22 8.70
N ASN A 5 6.12 -6.46 9.01
CA ASN A 5 5.74 -7.06 10.29
C ASN A 5 6.67 -6.51 11.37
N ILE A 6 6.09 -5.92 12.41
CA ILE A 6 6.81 -5.44 13.60
C ILE A 6 6.56 -6.42 14.75
N TYR A 7 5.29 -6.69 15.04
CA TYR A 7 4.89 -7.58 16.12
C TYR A 7 3.65 -8.37 15.71
N VAL A 8 3.88 -9.61 15.25
CA VAL A 8 2.84 -10.46 14.66
C VAL A 8 1.77 -10.84 15.68
N THR A 9 2.17 -11.25 16.89
CA THR A 9 1.25 -11.68 17.93
C THR A 9 0.30 -10.56 18.39
N GLY A 10 0.77 -9.30 18.39
CA GLY A 10 -0.06 -8.13 18.71
C GLY A 10 -0.71 -7.47 17.51
N GLY A 11 -0.69 -8.11 16.32
CA GLY A 11 -1.40 -7.61 15.15
C GLY A 11 -0.72 -6.45 14.41
N LEU A 12 0.51 -6.07 14.74
CA LEU A 12 1.30 -5.08 14.00
C LEU A 12 1.96 -5.75 12.79
N VAL A 13 1.14 -6.09 11.81
CA VAL A 13 1.50 -6.83 10.59
C VAL A 13 1.45 -5.96 9.34
N ASN A 14 2.17 -6.36 8.30
CA ASN A 14 2.11 -5.73 6.99
C ASN A 14 0.66 -5.70 6.48
N GLY A 15 0.20 -4.53 6.04
CA GLY A 15 -1.19 -4.32 5.65
C GLY A 15 -2.06 -3.73 6.75
N ALA A 16 -1.63 -3.68 8.00
CA ALA A 16 -2.39 -3.05 9.09
C ALA A 16 -2.70 -1.58 8.76
N ILE A 17 -3.98 -1.22 8.81
CA ILE A 17 -4.48 0.14 8.56
C ILE A 17 -4.81 0.80 9.89
N GLY A 18 -4.59 2.11 9.95
CA GLY A 18 -4.79 2.89 11.15
C GLY A 18 -4.70 4.38 10.87
N THR A 19 -5.19 5.15 11.83
CA THR A 19 -5.19 6.62 11.80
C THR A 19 -4.08 7.15 12.70
N VAL A 20 -3.28 8.07 12.16
CA VAL A 20 -2.25 8.77 12.94
C VAL A 20 -2.92 9.66 13.97
N ILE A 21 -2.53 9.54 15.24
CA ILE A 21 -3.04 10.38 16.34
C ILE A 21 -2.01 11.46 16.69
N VAL A 22 -0.73 11.08 16.77
CA VAL A 22 0.36 11.97 17.19
C VAL A 22 1.57 11.78 16.28
N LEU A 23 2.21 12.90 15.92
CA LEU A 23 3.46 12.94 15.19
C LEU A 23 4.55 13.56 16.06
N MET A 24 5.59 12.80 16.37
CA MET A 24 6.80 13.27 17.03
C MET A 24 8.02 12.99 16.15
N LEU A 25 9.17 13.59 16.47
CA LEU A 25 10.39 13.47 15.66
C LEU A 25 10.85 12.02 15.48
N HIS A 26 10.73 11.19 16.52
CA HIS A 26 11.23 9.82 16.51
C HIS A 26 10.15 8.74 16.56
N ILE A 27 8.90 9.12 16.85
CA ILE A 27 7.78 8.21 17.11
C ILE A 27 6.54 8.74 16.42
N ILE A 28 5.77 7.84 15.82
CA ILE A 28 4.41 8.13 15.34
C ILE A 28 3.45 7.23 16.11
N SER A 29 2.46 7.84 16.78
CA SER A 29 1.41 7.11 17.48
C SER A 29 0.23 6.89 16.54
N ILE A 30 -0.17 5.63 16.34
CA ILE A 30 -1.24 5.25 15.42
C ILE A 30 -2.29 4.43 16.16
N LYS A 31 -3.55 4.80 15.95
CA LYS A 31 -4.70 3.96 16.29
C LYS A 31 -4.96 3.02 15.11
N PHE A 32 -4.56 1.77 15.22
CA PHE A 32 -4.88 0.75 14.22
C PHE A 32 -6.34 0.33 14.34
N ASP A 33 -6.96 0.03 13.21
CA ASP A 33 -8.41 -0.20 13.13
C ASP A 33 -8.83 -1.44 13.96
N HIS A 34 -7.99 -2.47 13.99
CA HIS A 34 -8.20 -3.74 14.70
C HIS A 34 -7.53 -3.83 16.08
N ILE A 35 -6.91 -2.75 16.57
CA ILE A 35 -6.21 -2.74 17.88
C ILE A 35 -6.80 -1.64 18.75
N ASP A 36 -7.24 -1.98 19.96
CA ASP A 36 -7.93 -1.03 20.86
C ASP A 36 -7.04 0.11 21.38
N VAL A 37 -5.76 -0.17 21.60
CA VAL A 37 -4.82 0.80 22.17
C VAL A 37 -3.94 1.40 21.07
N PRO A 38 -3.73 2.73 21.03
CA PRO A 38 -2.74 3.35 20.15
C PRO A 38 -1.35 2.73 20.32
N CYS A 39 -0.66 2.52 19.21
CA CYS A 39 0.67 1.95 19.19
C CYS A 39 1.68 2.99 18.70
N ASP A 40 2.80 3.07 19.41
CA ASP A 40 3.94 3.91 19.05
C ASP A 40 4.88 3.17 18.11
N ILE A 41 5.19 3.81 16.99
CA ILE A 41 5.98 3.18 15.93
C ILE A 41 7.19 4.04 15.64
N GLU A 42 8.36 3.41 15.75
CA GLU A 42 9.67 3.99 15.48
C GLU A 42 10.13 3.74 14.03
N TRP A 43 11.31 4.29 13.72
CA TRP A 43 12.01 4.06 12.48
C TRP A 43 12.41 2.60 12.31
N VAL A 44 12.18 2.05 11.11
CA VAL A 44 12.65 0.72 10.73
C VAL A 44 13.76 0.84 9.70
N THR A 45 14.82 0.05 9.87
CA THR A 45 15.88 -0.10 8.87
C THR A 45 15.59 -1.31 8.00
N SER A 46 15.45 -1.10 6.70
CA SER A 46 15.28 -2.16 5.72
C SER A 46 16.51 -2.25 4.80
N ARG A 47 16.87 -3.47 4.42
CA ARG A 47 18.01 -3.76 3.52
C ARG A 47 17.48 -4.12 2.14
N PHE A 48 18.06 -3.52 1.10
CA PHE A 48 17.71 -3.77 -0.30
C PHE A 48 18.96 -4.19 -1.05
N MET A 49 18.88 -5.29 -1.79
CA MET A 49 19.94 -5.71 -2.70
C MET A 49 19.77 -4.95 -4.02
N LEU A 50 20.79 -4.20 -4.43
CA LEU A 50 20.77 -3.44 -5.69
C LEU A 50 21.37 -4.25 -6.83
N SER A 51 22.44 -4.99 -6.54
CA SER A 51 23.09 -5.94 -7.45
C SER A 51 23.79 -7.04 -6.63
N LYS A 52 24.40 -8.04 -7.29
CA LYS A 52 25.10 -9.14 -6.60
C LYS A 52 26.09 -8.59 -5.56
N ASN A 53 25.85 -8.92 -4.30
CA ASN A 53 26.63 -8.49 -3.12
C ASN A 53 26.65 -6.97 -2.83
N LEU A 54 25.87 -6.15 -3.54
CA LEU A 54 25.71 -4.73 -3.25
C LEU A 54 24.37 -4.50 -2.55
N TYR A 55 24.44 -4.00 -1.31
CA TYR A 55 23.27 -3.73 -0.50
C TYR A 55 23.21 -2.26 -0.10
N THR A 56 22.00 -1.70 -0.14
CA THR A 56 21.69 -0.39 0.45
C THR A 56 20.76 -0.56 1.64
N HIS A 57 20.87 0.34 2.61
CA HIS A 57 20.05 0.36 3.80
C HIS A 57 19.23 1.65 3.82
N ARG A 58 17.94 1.53 4.13
CA ARG A 58 17.04 2.67 4.27
C ARG A 58 16.42 2.64 5.67
N LYS A 59 16.60 3.73 6.42
CA LYS A 59 15.94 3.96 7.71
C LYS A 59 14.78 4.93 7.49
N GLN A 60 13.56 4.47 7.70
CA GLN A 60 12.34 5.26 7.52
C GLN A 60 11.21 4.72 8.40
N PHE A 61 10.16 5.50 8.62
CA PHE A 61 8.93 4.95 9.18
C PHE A 61 8.30 3.93 8.22
N PRO A 62 7.78 2.80 8.71
CA PRO A 62 7.28 1.71 7.87
C PRO A 62 5.85 1.94 7.37
N PHE A 63 5.50 3.17 6.97
CA PHE A 63 4.14 3.52 6.56
C PHE A 63 4.05 3.99 5.12
N ILE A 64 2.90 3.73 4.52
CA ILE A 64 2.42 4.48 3.36
C ILE A 64 1.04 5.06 3.66
N LEU A 65 0.76 6.22 3.07
CA LEU A 65 -0.59 6.76 3.00
C LEU A 65 -1.49 5.76 2.26
N SER A 66 -2.67 5.47 2.80
CA SER A 66 -3.51 4.38 2.31
C SER A 66 -4.98 4.77 2.11
N TYR A 67 -5.25 6.04 1.77
CA TYR A 67 -6.58 6.45 1.30
C TYR A 67 -6.91 5.85 -0.07
N ALA A 68 -5.90 5.73 -0.93
CA ALA A 68 -5.97 5.04 -2.21
C ALA A 68 -4.64 4.30 -2.43
N ILE A 69 -4.73 3.06 -2.90
CA ILE A 69 -3.58 2.22 -3.27
C ILE A 69 -3.88 1.55 -4.60
N THR A 70 -2.86 1.35 -5.43
CA THR A 70 -3.00 0.61 -6.67
C THR A 70 -3.21 -0.88 -6.38
N ILE A 71 -3.89 -1.59 -7.30
CA ILE A 71 -4.11 -3.04 -7.20
C ILE A 71 -2.79 -3.79 -7.02
N HIS A 72 -1.74 -3.38 -7.73
CA HIS A 72 -0.40 -3.95 -7.60
C HIS A 72 0.17 -3.81 -6.18
N ASN A 73 -0.11 -2.70 -5.48
CA ASN A 73 0.42 -2.47 -4.13
C ASN A 73 -0.38 -3.19 -3.04
N CYS A 74 -1.65 -3.51 -3.30
CA CYS A 74 -2.50 -4.27 -2.37
C CYS A 74 -2.57 -5.77 -2.68
N GLN A 75 -1.86 -6.24 -3.69
CA GLN A 75 -1.83 -7.66 -4.04
C GLN A 75 -1.33 -8.50 -2.86
N GLY A 76 -2.12 -9.51 -2.49
CA GLY A 76 -1.82 -10.40 -1.36
C GLY A 76 -2.16 -9.82 0.02
N LEU A 77 -2.77 -8.64 0.11
CA LEU A 77 -3.30 -8.10 1.36
C LEU A 77 -4.72 -8.64 1.63
N SER A 78 -5.04 -8.80 2.91
CA SER A 78 -6.42 -8.98 3.37
C SER A 78 -6.97 -7.64 3.83
N LEU A 79 -8.05 -7.17 3.21
CA LEU A 79 -8.72 -5.90 3.51
C LEU A 79 -10.16 -6.20 3.92
N GLU A 80 -10.63 -5.58 5.00
CA GLU A 80 -12.02 -5.74 5.47
C GLU A 80 -13.02 -5.01 4.55
N THR A 81 -12.63 -3.85 4.03
CA THR A 81 -13.44 -3.04 3.11
C THR A 81 -12.55 -2.42 2.05
N ALA A 82 -13.02 -2.40 0.80
CA ALA A 82 -12.34 -1.78 -0.33
C ALA A 82 -13.32 -1.05 -1.24
N ILE A 83 -12.97 0.15 -1.67
CA ILE A 83 -13.67 0.91 -2.71
C ILE A 83 -12.75 0.95 -3.93
N ILE A 84 -13.25 0.52 -5.08
CA ILE A 84 -12.47 0.44 -6.32
C ILE A 84 -12.94 1.54 -7.26
N TYR A 85 -12.00 2.42 -7.63
CA TYR A 85 -12.19 3.36 -8.72
C TYR A 85 -11.74 2.71 -10.03
N LEU A 86 -12.68 2.47 -10.94
CA LEU A 86 -12.42 2.01 -12.30
C LEU A 86 -12.58 3.20 -13.24
N SER A 87 -11.49 3.63 -13.88
CA SER A 87 -11.57 4.67 -14.92
C SER A 87 -12.39 4.17 -16.11
N THR A 88 -13.06 5.09 -16.80
CA THR A 88 -13.83 4.80 -18.02
C THR A 88 -12.99 4.18 -19.12
N ASP A 89 -11.68 4.44 -19.13
CA ASP A 89 -10.77 3.99 -20.17
C ASP A 89 -10.24 2.56 -19.95
N VAL A 90 -10.55 1.93 -18.81
CA VAL A 90 -10.05 0.58 -18.47
C VAL A 90 -10.68 -0.49 -19.37
N PHE A 91 -11.94 -0.30 -19.72
CA PHE A 91 -12.67 -1.13 -20.67
C PHE A 91 -13.14 -0.19 -21.77
N GLY A 92 -12.31 0.01 -22.80
CA GLY A 92 -12.68 0.83 -23.95
C GLY A 92 -14.06 0.43 -24.49
N ASP A 93 -14.80 1.40 -25.01
CA ASP A 93 -16.18 1.23 -25.48
C ASP A 93 -16.36 -0.08 -26.25
N VAL A 94 -17.13 -1.00 -25.66
CA VAL A 94 -17.58 -2.24 -26.33
C VAL A 94 -18.61 -1.91 -27.43
N SER A 95 -19.02 -0.66 -27.56
CA SER A 95 -19.80 -0.14 -28.68
C SER A 95 -18.91 0.19 -29.88
N ASN A 96 -18.36 -0.83 -30.53
CA ASN A 96 -18.28 -0.88 -31.99
C ASN A 96 -18.00 -2.32 -32.46
N PRO A 97 -19.04 -3.15 -32.66
CA PRO A 97 -18.88 -4.46 -33.27
C PRO A 97 -18.54 -4.42 -34.77
N CYS A 98 -18.67 -3.29 -35.47
CA CYS A 98 -18.43 -3.20 -36.93
C CYS A 98 -18.26 -1.74 -37.38
N THR A 99 -17.04 -1.30 -37.71
CA THR A 99 -16.83 -0.30 -38.79
C THR A 99 -15.44 -0.45 -39.40
N ASN A 100 -15.45 -1.05 -40.59
CA ASN A 100 -14.62 -0.75 -41.77
C ASN A 100 -13.13 -1.10 -41.75
N GLU A 101 -12.85 -2.36 -42.10
CA GLU A 101 -12.02 -2.60 -43.29
C GLU A 101 -12.58 -1.74 -44.43
N ASN A 102 -11.88 -0.67 -44.82
CA ASN A 102 -11.88 0.00 -46.12
C ASN A 102 -11.43 1.46 -45.94
N ASN A 103 -10.11 1.68 -46.03
CA ASN A 103 -9.44 2.81 -46.71
C ASN A 103 -8.02 3.00 -46.15
N ARG A 104 -7.10 2.17 -46.66
CA ARG A 104 -5.68 2.52 -46.81
C ARG A 104 -5.21 1.99 -48.17
N LEU A 105 -5.61 2.70 -49.22
CA LEU A 105 -4.84 2.90 -50.45
C LEU A 105 -4.44 4.36 -50.47
#